data_AF-A0AAE3ZGP9-F1
#
_entry.id   AF-A0AAE3ZGP9-F1
#
_cell.length_a   1.000
_cell.length_b   1.000
_cell.length_c   1.000
_cell.angle_alpha   90.00
_cell.angle_beta   90.00
_cell.angle_gamma   90.00
#
_symmetry.space_group_name_H-M   'P 1'
#
loop_
_entity.id
_entity.type
_entity.pdbx_description
1 polymer ?
#
loop_
_entity_poly.entity_id
_entity_poly.type
_entity_poly.pdbx_seq_one_letter_code
_entity_poly.pdbx_strand_id
1 'polypeptide(L)'
;MPVNGIAHNPRNPRDHYDDIEELAESIHEYGLLQPLGVVRYEIFLGRYPEFESEIGSAHWVVIQGNRRLTAARRADLAEVPVVIQERLGREDVFDESTLIENVHRTDLPPLREAALLRELLDKYGSQRKLAGKIKKSQGYISQRLSLLDLVPEMQDALARGEITVVQARNLAGIPLERQRRAVEAGPPYEDPDASIPEPVVTPVASESQMPDVEAPSVEPVGDYAVITHSVNGSSHGTDVPDEAAAVSDGPAVVSTRPPQPKRKLPAPSELAARLAQEYTTEERNELVRLLQA
;
A
#
# COMPACT_ATOMS: atom_id res chain seq x y z
N MET A 1 27.04 -2.99 -21.59
CA MET A 1 26.28 -2.85 -22.84
C MET A 1 26.33 -1.38 -23.29
N PRO A 2 26.49 -1.09 -24.60
CA PRO A 2 26.60 0.28 -25.10
C PRO A 2 25.38 1.15 -24.77
N VAL A 3 25.60 2.32 -24.16
CA VAL A 3 24.53 3.23 -23.70
C VAL A 3 23.64 3.73 -24.84
N ASN A 4 24.24 3.99 -26.01
CA ASN A 4 23.52 4.44 -27.20
C ASN A 4 22.66 3.33 -27.86
N GLY A 5 22.83 2.06 -27.45
CA GLY A 5 21.97 0.95 -27.88
C GLY A 5 20.68 0.81 -27.06
N ILE A 6 20.47 1.66 -26.04
CA ILE A 6 19.35 1.61 -25.09
C ILE A 6 18.48 2.85 -25.23
N ALA A 7 17.20 2.69 -25.55
CA ALA A 7 16.20 3.74 -25.50
C ALA A 7 15.59 3.89 -24.09
N HIS A 8 15.07 5.08 -23.83
CA HIS A 8 14.15 5.31 -22.70
C HIS A 8 12.84 4.56 -22.94
N ASN A 9 12.15 4.16 -21.86
CA ASN A 9 10.78 3.66 -21.97
C ASN A 9 9.81 4.85 -21.97
N PRO A 10 9.12 5.16 -23.09
CA PRO A 10 8.23 6.31 -23.20
C PRO A 10 6.96 6.20 -22.36
N ARG A 11 6.61 4.99 -21.86
CA ARG A 11 5.49 4.78 -20.91
C ARG A 11 5.82 5.23 -19.48
N ASN A 12 7.02 5.72 -19.23
CA ASN A 12 7.44 6.31 -17.96
C ASN A 12 8.04 7.70 -18.21
N PRO A 13 7.26 8.64 -18.78
CA PRO A 13 7.69 10.01 -18.97
C PRO A 13 7.83 10.65 -17.59
N ARG A 14 8.94 11.34 -17.40
CA ARG A 14 9.22 12.17 -16.24
C ARG A 14 9.91 13.39 -16.81
N ASP A 15 9.13 14.46 -16.96
CA ASP A 15 9.51 15.64 -17.72
C ASP A 15 10.71 16.36 -17.11
N HIS A 16 10.87 16.21 -15.80
CA HIS A 16 12.04 16.62 -15.04
C HIS A 16 12.61 15.48 -14.20
N TYR A 17 13.93 15.51 -14.06
CA TYR A 17 14.67 14.75 -13.06
C TYR A 17 15.45 15.75 -12.22
N ASP A 18 14.98 15.99 -11.01
CA ASP A 18 15.77 16.71 -10.00
C ASP A 18 17.08 15.95 -9.74
N ASP A 19 18.12 16.64 -9.29
CA ASP A 19 19.43 16.08 -8.87
C ASP A 19 20.09 15.15 -9.91
N ILE A 20 19.79 15.32 -11.21
CA ILE A 20 20.26 14.43 -12.27
C ILE A 20 21.71 14.72 -12.68
N GLU A 21 22.18 15.95 -12.44
CA GLU A 21 23.59 16.35 -12.51
C GLU A 21 24.42 15.70 -11.39
N GLU A 22 23.97 15.74 -10.12
CA GLU A 22 24.65 15.05 -9.00
C GLU A 22 24.76 13.54 -9.25
N LEU A 23 23.67 12.92 -9.74
CA LEU A 23 23.68 11.52 -10.12
C LEU A 23 24.61 11.23 -11.30
N ALA A 24 24.82 12.19 -12.21
CA ALA A 24 25.77 12.05 -13.32
C ALA A 24 27.23 12.17 -12.83
N GLU A 25 27.54 13.12 -11.94
CA GLU A 25 28.87 13.24 -11.31
C GLU A 25 29.22 11.96 -10.53
N SER A 26 28.29 11.44 -9.73
CA SER A 26 28.47 10.16 -9.02
C SER A 26 28.66 8.97 -9.96
N ILE A 27 27.93 8.89 -11.08
CA ILE A 27 28.10 7.83 -12.08
C ILE A 27 29.42 8.00 -12.87
N HIS A 28 29.94 9.22 -13.02
CA HIS A 28 31.23 9.47 -13.65
C HIS A 28 32.39 9.03 -12.73
N GLU A 29 32.30 9.27 -11.42
CA GLU A 29 33.35 8.88 -10.45
C GLU A 29 33.32 7.36 -10.12
N TYR A 30 32.14 6.79 -9.84
CA TYR A 30 32.01 5.40 -9.34
C TYR A 30 31.50 4.39 -10.38
N GLY A 31 31.12 4.86 -11.58
CA GLY A 31 30.40 4.05 -12.55
C GLY A 31 28.94 3.77 -12.13
N LEU A 32 28.19 3.10 -13.00
CA LEU A 32 26.79 2.78 -12.71
C LEU A 32 26.69 1.52 -11.81
N LEU A 33 26.76 1.71 -10.49
CA LEU A 33 26.75 0.63 -9.48
C LEU A 33 25.50 -0.27 -9.52
N GLN A 34 24.34 0.26 -9.92
CA GLN A 34 23.10 -0.52 -10.07
C GLN A 34 22.77 -0.77 -11.55
N PRO A 35 22.71 -2.03 -12.02
CA PRO A 35 22.38 -2.37 -13.41
C PRO A 35 21.01 -1.84 -13.86
N LEU A 36 20.89 -1.43 -15.13
CA LEU A 36 19.60 -1.08 -15.73
C LEU A 36 18.78 -2.35 -16.03
N GLY A 37 17.49 -2.35 -15.72
CA GLY A 37 16.58 -3.41 -16.18
C GLY A 37 16.12 -3.12 -17.61
N VAL A 38 16.49 -3.96 -18.58
CA VAL A 38 16.23 -3.74 -20.01
C VAL A 38 15.46 -4.89 -20.65
N VAL A 39 14.66 -4.59 -21.67
CA VAL A 39 14.03 -5.57 -22.55
C VAL A 39 14.50 -5.34 -23.99
N ARG A 40 14.43 -6.37 -24.85
CA ARG A 40 14.66 -6.23 -26.29
C ARG A 40 13.59 -5.37 -26.98
N TYR A 41 13.99 -4.65 -28.02
CA TYR A 41 13.12 -3.88 -28.92
C TYR A 41 11.87 -4.64 -29.38
N GLU A 42 12.03 -5.85 -29.92
CA GLU A 42 10.93 -6.61 -30.53
C GLU A 42 9.91 -7.08 -29.48
N ILE A 43 10.37 -7.32 -28.26
CA ILE A 43 9.52 -7.72 -27.13
C ILE A 43 8.76 -6.50 -26.58
N PHE A 44 9.36 -5.31 -26.63
CA PHE A 44 8.67 -4.07 -26.26
C PHE A 44 7.58 -3.70 -27.28
N LEU A 45 7.90 -3.62 -28.57
CA LEU A 45 6.91 -3.30 -29.61
C LEU A 45 5.88 -4.40 -29.83
N GLY A 46 6.20 -5.65 -29.54
CA GLY A 46 5.21 -6.74 -29.47
C GLY A 46 4.15 -6.56 -28.38
N ARG A 47 4.37 -5.63 -27.43
CA ARG A 47 3.40 -5.22 -26.39
C ARG A 47 2.85 -3.81 -26.61
N TYR A 48 3.67 -2.89 -27.11
CA TYR A 48 3.34 -1.47 -27.27
C TYR A 48 3.82 -0.94 -28.64
N PRO A 49 3.18 -1.35 -29.76
CA PRO A 49 3.61 -0.96 -31.11
C PRO A 49 3.45 0.55 -31.38
N GLU A 50 2.65 1.26 -30.59
CA GLU A 50 2.43 2.71 -30.71
C GLU A 50 3.72 3.55 -30.53
N PHE A 51 4.73 3.00 -29.86
CA PHE A 51 5.98 3.70 -29.52
C PHE A 51 7.17 3.44 -30.46
N GLU A 52 6.96 2.77 -31.60
CA GLU A 52 8.04 2.48 -32.57
C GLU A 52 8.82 3.75 -32.97
N SER A 53 8.09 4.84 -33.22
CA SER A 53 8.66 6.14 -33.61
C SER A 53 9.49 6.83 -32.50
N GLU A 54 9.23 6.55 -31.22
CA GLU A 54 9.93 7.16 -30.08
C GLU A 54 11.19 6.39 -29.67
N ILE A 55 11.23 5.08 -29.94
CA ILE A 55 12.38 4.21 -29.64
C ILE A 55 13.44 4.28 -30.74
N GLY A 56 13.02 4.46 -31.99
CA GLY A 56 13.93 4.58 -33.14
C GLY A 56 14.82 3.34 -33.32
N SER A 57 16.11 3.56 -33.58
CA SER A 57 17.06 2.48 -33.89
C SER A 57 17.69 1.76 -32.69
N ALA A 58 17.12 1.88 -31.48
CA ALA A 58 17.67 1.25 -30.28
C ALA A 58 17.26 -0.23 -30.18
N HIS A 59 18.21 -1.14 -29.97
CA HIS A 59 17.93 -2.58 -29.83
C HIS A 59 17.35 -2.97 -28.46
N TRP A 60 17.41 -2.07 -27.48
CA TRP A 60 16.98 -2.31 -26.10
C TRP A 60 16.16 -1.13 -25.57
N VAL A 61 15.20 -1.41 -24.69
CA VAL A 61 14.37 -0.39 -24.00
C VAL A 61 14.51 -0.58 -22.49
N VAL A 62 14.80 0.50 -21.75
CA VAL A 62 14.98 0.41 -20.29
C VAL A 62 13.64 0.40 -19.55
N ILE A 63 13.28 -0.76 -19.00
CA ILE A 63 12.07 -0.93 -18.19
C ILE A 63 12.25 -0.35 -16.79
N GLN A 64 13.43 -0.53 -16.18
CA GLN A 64 13.75 -0.03 -14.85
C GLN A 64 15.07 0.76 -14.87
N GLY A 65 14.99 2.05 -14.49
CA GLY A 65 16.16 2.92 -14.35
C GLY A 65 16.29 4.04 -15.38
N ASN A 66 15.20 4.61 -15.92
CA ASN A 66 15.24 5.77 -16.83
C ASN A 66 16.18 6.90 -16.33
N ARG A 67 16.07 7.36 -15.06
CA ARG A 67 17.02 8.32 -14.43
C ARG A 67 18.48 7.87 -14.56
N ARG A 68 18.77 6.59 -14.26
CA ARG A 68 20.12 6.01 -14.32
C ARG A 68 20.66 5.95 -15.76
N LEU A 69 19.82 5.70 -16.76
CA LEU A 69 20.20 5.81 -18.18
C LEU A 69 20.48 7.28 -18.58
N THR A 70 19.67 8.23 -18.15
CA THR A 70 19.87 9.66 -18.46
C THR A 70 21.14 10.21 -17.80
N ALA A 71 21.42 9.84 -16.54
CA ALA A 71 22.63 10.24 -15.85
C ALA A 71 23.89 9.57 -16.45
N ALA A 72 23.84 8.28 -16.81
CA ALA A 72 24.94 7.61 -17.51
C ALA A 72 25.24 8.23 -18.89
N ARG A 73 24.22 8.72 -19.61
CA ARG A 73 24.38 9.51 -20.84
C ARG A 73 25.05 10.88 -20.58
N ARG A 74 24.67 11.58 -19.51
CA ARG A 74 25.32 12.86 -19.09
C ARG A 74 26.78 12.66 -18.65
N ALA A 75 27.08 11.53 -18.00
CA ALA A 75 28.41 11.17 -17.51
C ALA A 75 29.36 10.61 -18.60
N ASP A 76 28.90 10.57 -19.86
CA ASP A 76 29.60 10.05 -21.06
C ASP A 76 30.10 8.60 -20.93
N LEU A 77 29.32 7.75 -20.25
CA LEU A 77 29.62 6.32 -20.17
C LEU A 77 29.38 5.66 -21.54
N ALA A 78 30.44 5.12 -22.13
CA ALA A 78 30.32 4.30 -23.34
C ALA A 78 29.45 3.05 -23.11
N GLU A 79 29.59 2.39 -21.95
CA GLU A 79 28.86 1.19 -21.56
C GLU A 79 28.30 1.24 -20.13
N VAL A 80 27.17 0.57 -19.92
CA VAL A 80 26.54 0.36 -18.60
C VAL A 80 26.27 -1.12 -18.33
N PRO A 81 26.30 -1.56 -17.05
CA PRO A 81 25.80 -2.86 -16.65
C PRO A 81 24.28 -2.92 -16.76
N VAL A 82 23.76 -4.07 -17.20
CA VAL A 82 22.32 -4.27 -17.46
C VAL A 82 21.89 -5.67 -17.03
N VAL A 83 20.63 -5.80 -16.61
CA VAL A 83 19.93 -7.07 -16.45
C VAL A 83 18.92 -7.19 -17.60
N ILE A 84 19.14 -8.19 -18.46
CA ILE A 84 18.23 -8.50 -19.56
C ILE A 84 17.02 -9.22 -19.01
N GLN A 85 15.84 -8.64 -19.22
CA GLN A 85 14.55 -9.25 -18.95
C GLN A 85 14.02 -9.79 -20.29
N GLU A 86 14.27 -11.08 -20.55
CA GLU A 86 13.79 -11.76 -21.79
C GLU A 86 12.26 -11.85 -21.89
N ARG A 87 11.56 -11.39 -20.85
CA ARG A 87 10.13 -11.19 -20.83
C ARG A 87 9.86 -9.83 -20.20
N LEU A 88 9.10 -8.97 -20.88
CA LEU A 88 8.07 -8.24 -20.16
C LEU A 88 7.22 -9.32 -19.46
N GLY A 89 7.23 -9.32 -18.12
CA GLY A 89 6.62 -10.40 -17.35
C GLY A 89 5.14 -10.57 -17.73
N ARG A 90 4.58 -11.76 -17.53
CA ARG A 90 3.19 -12.08 -17.92
C ARG A 90 2.24 -10.97 -17.48
N GLU A 91 1.78 -10.16 -18.44
CA GLU A 91 0.79 -9.07 -18.35
C GLU A 91 0.66 -8.47 -16.94
N ASP A 92 -0.17 -9.12 -16.12
CA ASP A 92 -0.46 -8.80 -14.73
C ASP A 92 0.81 -8.58 -13.88
N VAL A 93 1.75 -9.52 -13.88
CA VAL A 93 2.73 -9.68 -12.78
C VAL A 93 3.80 -8.58 -12.76
N PHE A 94 4.25 -8.10 -13.91
CA PHE A 94 5.32 -7.07 -13.96
C PHE A 94 4.76 -5.66 -13.80
N ASP A 95 3.61 -5.39 -14.42
CA ASP A 95 2.91 -4.13 -14.20
C ASP A 95 2.44 -4.06 -12.73
N GLU A 96 1.90 -5.15 -12.16
CA GLU A 96 1.53 -5.25 -10.74
C GLU A 96 2.72 -5.09 -9.78
N SER A 97 3.86 -5.78 -10.00
CA SER A 97 5.02 -5.63 -9.11
C SER A 97 5.55 -4.20 -9.10
N THR A 98 5.59 -3.56 -10.28
CA THR A 98 5.99 -2.16 -10.45
C THR A 98 5.00 -1.20 -9.77
N LEU A 99 3.69 -1.45 -9.85
CA LEU A 99 2.68 -0.66 -9.15
C LEU A 99 2.78 -0.81 -7.62
N ILE A 100 3.00 -2.03 -7.14
CA ILE A 100 3.18 -2.34 -5.72
C ILE A 100 4.45 -1.66 -5.19
N GLU A 101 5.57 -1.74 -5.92
CA GLU A 101 6.81 -1.02 -5.58
C GLU A 101 6.56 0.50 -5.46
N ASN A 102 5.85 1.10 -6.45
CA ASN A 102 5.53 2.52 -6.40
C ASN A 102 4.60 2.89 -5.23
N VAL A 103 3.61 2.06 -4.87
CA VAL A 103 2.75 2.25 -3.68
C VAL A 103 3.51 2.07 -2.35
N HIS A 104 4.64 1.36 -2.36
CA HIS A 104 5.51 1.21 -1.19
C HIS A 104 6.51 2.37 -1.00
N ARG A 105 6.60 3.32 -1.95
CA ARG A 105 7.44 4.52 -1.81
C ARG A 105 6.96 5.43 -0.68
N THR A 106 7.91 5.99 0.06
CA THR A 106 7.67 6.91 1.20
C THR A 106 7.35 8.34 0.76
N ASP A 107 7.64 8.71 -0.49
CA ASP A 107 7.56 10.06 -1.05
C ASP A 107 6.39 10.26 -2.04
N LEU A 108 5.44 9.33 -2.10
CA LEU A 108 4.37 9.36 -3.11
C LEU A 108 3.23 10.34 -2.74
N PRO A 109 2.85 11.30 -3.62
CA PRO A 109 1.75 12.22 -3.36
C PRO A 109 0.39 11.50 -3.14
N PRO A 110 -0.49 11.99 -2.24
CA PRO A 110 -1.72 11.28 -1.86
C PRO A 110 -2.63 10.90 -3.04
N LEU A 111 -2.85 11.81 -4.00
CA LEU A 111 -3.66 11.54 -5.19
C LEU A 111 -2.99 10.54 -6.14
N ARG A 112 -1.65 10.53 -6.22
CA ARG A 112 -0.92 9.54 -7.01
C ARG A 112 -1.00 8.16 -6.35
N GLU A 113 -0.89 8.06 -5.02
CA GLU A 113 -1.13 6.78 -4.31
C GLU A 113 -2.57 6.30 -4.54
N ALA A 114 -3.56 7.19 -4.50
CA ALA A 114 -4.95 6.86 -4.78
C ALA A 114 -5.15 6.29 -6.20
N ALA A 115 -4.53 6.90 -7.21
CA ALA A 115 -4.58 6.43 -8.60
C ALA A 115 -3.93 5.04 -8.78
N LEU A 116 -2.75 4.80 -8.20
CA LEU A 116 -2.11 3.47 -8.25
C LEU A 116 -2.92 2.40 -7.49
N LEU A 117 -3.54 2.78 -6.36
CA LEU A 117 -4.44 1.90 -5.61
C LEU A 117 -5.74 1.60 -6.37
N ARG A 118 -6.20 2.50 -7.26
CA ARG A 118 -7.35 2.24 -8.16
C ARG A 118 -6.97 1.17 -9.19
N GLU A 119 -5.87 1.37 -9.92
CA GLU A 119 -5.41 0.40 -10.93
C GLU A 119 -5.12 -0.99 -10.31
N LEU A 120 -4.53 -1.02 -9.11
CA LEU A 120 -4.36 -2.25 -8.35
C LEU A 120 -5.68 -2.84 -7.85
N LEU A 121 -6.66 -2.03 -7.45
CA LEU A 121 -7.98 -2.52 -7.04
C LEU A 121 -8.70 -3.18 -8.21
N ASP A 122 -8.61 -2.61 -9.41
CA ASP A 122 -9.26 -3.13 -10.61
C ASP A 122 -8.66 -4.50 -11.00
N LYS A 123 -7.34 -4.67 -10.88
CA LYS A 123 -6.64 -5.97 -11.05
C LYS A 123 -6.98 -6.98 -9.95
N TYR A 124 -7.19 -6.54 -8.70
CA TYR A 124 -7.47 -7.43 -7.55
C TYR A 124 -8.96 -7.73 -7.31
N GLY A 125 -9.87 -6.94 -7.87
CA GLY A 125 -11.32 -7.04 -7.72
C GLY A 125 -11.87 -6.85 -6.30
N SER A 126 -11.04 -6.56 -5.29
CA SER A 126 -11.50 -6.22 -3.93
C SER A 126 -10.39 -5.62 -3.07
N GLN A 127 -10.75 -4.60 -2.27
CA GLN A 127 -9.81 -3.95 -1.35
C GLN A 127 -9.23 -4.92 -0.31
N ARG A 128 -9.99 -5.96 0.10
CA ARG A 128 -9.54 -6.98 1.05
C ARG A 128 -8.41 -7.86 0.50
N LYS A 129 -8.48 -8.27 -0.78
CA LYS A 129 -7.37 -9.01 -1.42
C LYS A 129 -6.15 -8.10 -1.58
N LEU A 130 -6.35 -6.86 -2.04
CA LEU A 130 -5.28 -5.89 -2.23
C LEU A 130 -4.53 -5.59 -0.91
N ALA A 131 -5.27 -5.33 0.19
CA ALA A 131 -4.71 -5.15 1.53
C ALA A 131 -3.78 -6.30 1.95
N GLY A 132 -4.21 -7.55 1.71
CA GLY A 132 -3.40 -8.74 1.98
C GLY A 132 -2.13 -8.84 1.14
N LYS A 133 -2.10 -8.27 -0.07
CA LYS A 133 -0.92 -8.19 -0.94
C LYS A 133 0.04 -7.09 -0.47
N ILE A 134 -0.41 -5.82 -0.44
CA ILE A 134 0.44 -4.63 -0.15
C ILE A 134 0.69 -4.36 1.35
N LYS A 135 0.22 -5.25 2.25
CA LYS A 135 0.42 -5.17 3.71
C LYS A 135 -0.06 -3.86 4.36
N LYS A 136 -1.05 -3.19 3.75
CA LYS A 136 -1.81 -2.07 4.32
C LYS A 136 -3.15 -2.59 4.84
N SER A 137 -3.85 -1.81 5.67
CA SER A 137 -5.23 -2.16 6.06
C SER A 137 -6.22 -1.85 4.93
N GLN A 138 -7.37 -2.55 4.89
CA GLN A 138 -8.43 -2.21 3.93
C GLN A 138 -8.97 -0.78 4.17
N GLY A 139 -9.07 -0.35 5.44
CA GLY A 139 -9.44 1.03 5.79
C GLY A 139 -8.49 2.08 5.21
N TYR A 140 -7.17 1.82 5.19
CA TYR A 140 -6.18 2.70 4.55
C TYR A 140 -6.43 2.82 3.04
N ILE A 141 -6.68 1.69 2.36
CA ILE A 141 -6.99 1.66 0.92
C ILE A 141 -8.27 2.46 0.65
N SER A 142 -9.33 2.24 1.44
CA SER A 142 -10.59 2.97 1.28
C SER A 142 -10.44 4.48 1.49
N GLN A 143 -9.70 4.89 2.53
CA GLN A 143 -9.42 6.29 2.87
C GLN A 143 -8.52 7.00 1.85
N ARG A 144 -7.74 6.24 1.07
CA ARG A 144 -6.91 6.80 0.00
C ARG A 144 -7.67 6.87 -1.32
N LEU A 145 -8.44 5.83 -1.66
CA LEU A 145 -9.28 5.81 -2.86
C LEU A 145 -10.33 6.91 -2.85
N SER A 146 -10.90 7.25 -1.68
CA SER A 146 -11.91 8.31 -1.59
C SER A 146 -11.40 9.70 -1.99
N LEU A 147 -10.08 9.93 -2.01
CA LEU A 147 -9.51 11.18 -2.52
C LEU A 147 -9.77 11.39 -4.02
N LEU A 148 -10.12 10.34 -4.77
CA LEU A 148 -10.54 10.40 -6.17
C LEU A 148 -12.02 10.79 -6.33
N ASP A 149 -12.81 10.71 -5.26
CA ASP A 149 -14.25 11.01 -5.24
C ASP A 149 -14.49 12.52 -4.89
N LEU A 150 -13.41 13.31 -4.85
CA LEU A 150 -13.41 14.77 -4.71
C LEU A 150 -13.63 15.48 -6.04
N VAL A 151 -14.31 16.63 -6.03
CA VAL A 151 -14.34 17.57 -7.16
C VAL A 151 -12.93 18.07 -7.52
N PRO A 152 -12.63 18.36 -8.81
CA PRO A 152 -11.27 18.67 -9.28
C PRO A 152 -10.59 19.81 -8.51
N GLU A 153 -11.33 20.85 -8.16
CA GLU A 153 -10.82 22.03 -7.45
C GLU A 153 -10.30 21.67 -6.04
N MET A 154 -10.92 20.69 -5.38
CA MET A 154 -10.45 20.14 -4.10
C MET A 154 -9.27 19.17 -4.27
N GLN A 155 -9.21 18.43 -5.39
CA GLN A 155 -8.02 17.63 -5.71
C GLN A 155 -6.81 18.54 -5.95
N ASP A 156 -6.98 19.64 -6.69
CA ASP A 156 -5.92 20.62 -6.91
C ASP A 156 -5.51 21.35 -5.62
N ALA A 157 -6.46 21.69 -4.74
CA ALA A 157 -6.15 22.25 -3.42
C ALA A 157 -5.34 21.27 -2.54
N LEU A 158 -5.68 19.97 -2.58
CA LEU A 158 -4.90 18.93 -1.91
C LEU A 158 -3.51 18.75 -2.55
N ALA A 159 -3.39 18.87 -3.88
CA ALA A 159 -2.12 18.79 -4.60
C ALA A 159 -1.19 19.97 -4.28
N ARG A 160 -1.74 21.18 -4.08
CA ARG A 160 -1.02 22.36 -3.61
C ARG A 160 -0.74 22.36 -2.10
N GLY A 161 -1.33 21.43 -1.34
CA GLY A 161 -1.19 21.33 0.12
C GLY A 161 -2.03 22.33 0.92
N GLU A 162 -3.01 22.99 0.29
CA GLU A 162 -3.91 23.97 0.92
C GLU A 162 -4.91 23.31 1.88
N ILE A 163 -5.27 22.05 1.60
CA ILE A 163 -6.04 21.20 2.52
C ILE A 163 -5.25 19.94 2.89
N THR A 164 -5.39 19.53 4.14
CA THR A 164 -4.79 18.27 4.61
C THR A 164 -5.52 17.05 4.05
N VAL A 165 -4.84 15.90 4.01
CA VAL A 165 -5.45 14.59 3.71
C VAL A 165 -6.65 14.27 4.61
N VAL A 166 -6.70 14.82 5.84
CA VAL A 166 -7.82 14.62 6.77
C VAL A 166 -9.04 15.44 6.35
N GLN A 167 -8.87 16.73 6.03
CA GLN A 167 -9.94 17.56 5.47
C GLN A 167 -10.45 16.98 4.15
N ALA A 168 -9.54 16.66 3.22
CA ALA A 168 -9.86 16.07 1.93
C ALA A 168 -10.64 14.75 2.05
N ARG A 169 -10.31 13.89 3.03
CA ARG A 169 -11.10 12.68 3.34
C ARG A 169 -12.50 12.98 3.85
N ASN A 170 -12.67 14.02 4.67
CA ASN A 170 -13.98 14.39 5.21
C ASN A 170 -14.88 14.93 4.09
N LEU A 171 -14.33 15.80 3.22
CA LEU A 171 -15.00 16.33 2.04
C LEU A 171 -15.34 15.24 1.01
N ALA A 172 -14.46 14.25 0.82
CA ALA A 172 -14.76 13.08 -0.01
C ALA A 172 -15.96 12.25 0.48
N GLY A 173 -16.35 12.38 1.75
CA GLY A 173 -17.51 11.72 2.34
C GLY A 173 -18.86 12.41 2.05
N ILE A 174 -18.86 13.63 1.50
CA ILE A 174 -20.08 14.41 1.25
C ILE A 174 -20.49 14.37 -0.23
N PRO A 175 -21.80 14.43 -0.56
CA PRO A 175 -22.29 14.46 -1.94
C PRO A 175 -21.66 15.59 -2.77
N LEU A 176 -21.43 15.33 -4.06
CA LEU A 176 -20.76 16.25 -4.98
C LEU A 176 -21.37 17.67 -5.00
N GLU A 177 -22.70 17.82 -4.86
CA GLU A 177 -23.33 19.16 -4.80
C GLU A 177 -23.00 19.94 -3.52
N ARG A 178 -22.73 19.24 -2.40
CA ARG A 178 -22.20 19.88 -1.18
C ARG A 178 -20.72 20.19 -1.29
N GLN A 179 -19.94 19.34 -1.99
CA GLN A 179 -18.56 19.67 -2.36
C GLN A 179 -18.49 20.93 -3.24
N ARG A 180 -19.35 21.05 -4.27
CA ARG A 180 -19.43 22.27 -5.11
C ARG A 180 -19.76 23.52 -4.31
N ARG A 181 -20.78 23.48 -3.44
CA ARG A 181 -21.10 24.60 -2.54
C ARG A 181 -19.94 24.96 -1.58
N ALA A 182 -19.13 23.98 -1.16
CA ALA A 182 -17.92 24.24 -0.41
C ALA A 182 -16.83 24.91 -1.27
N VAL A 183 -16.68 24.55 -2.55
CA VAL A 183 -15.81 25.26 -3.50
C VAL A 183 -16.27 26.71 -3.74
N GLU A 184 -17.58 26.93 -3.90
CA GLU A 184 -18.19 28.26 -4.04
C GLU A 184 -17.99 29.15 -2.80
N ALA A 185 -18.02 28.57 -1.60
CA ALA A 185 -17.70 29.25 -0.34
C ALA A 185 -16.18 29.54 -0.19
N GLY A 186 -15.34 28.71 -0.80
CA GLY A 186 -13.88 28.88 -0.84
C GLY A 186 -13.12 28.26 0.35
N PRO A 187 -11.81 28.51 0.45
CA PRO A 187 -10.98 28.04 1.56
C PRO A 187 -11.51 28.52 2.93
N PRO A 188 -11.49 27.67 3.98
CA PRO A 188 -10.75 26.41 4.10
C PRO A 188 -11.46 25.16 3.54
N TYR A 189 -12.55 25.33 2.77
CA TYR A 189 -13.39 24.26 2.22
C TYR A 189 -14.03 23.37 3.30
N GLU A 190 -15.20 23.81 3.79
CA GLU A 190 -15.98 23.11 4.82
C GLU A 190 -17.32 22.63 4.24
N ASP A 191 -17.87 21.53 4.77
CA ASP A 191 -19.20 21.04 4.38
C ASP A 191 -20.26 22.06 4.83
N PRO A 192 -20.96 22.74 3.90
CA PRO A 192 -21.83 23.87 4.25
C PRO A 192 -23.10 23.45 5.00
N ASP A 193 -23.40 22.15 5.01
CA ASP A 193 -24.54 21.58 5.73
C ASP A 193 -24.07 20.68 6.88
N ALA A 194 -22.83 20.84 7.35
CA ALA A 194 -22.32 20.17 8.54
C ALA A 194 -23.02 20.70 9.80
N SER A 195 -23.90 19.88 10.37
CA SER A 195 -24.43 20.09 11.72
C SER A 195 -23.27 20.18 12.71
N ILE A 196 -22.99 21.38 13.23
CA ILE A 196 -22.14 21.57 14.40
C ILE A 196 -22.77 20.72 15.52
N PRO A 197 -22.08 19.70 16.06
CA PRO A 197 -22.60 18.99 17.22
C PRO A 197 -22.73 20.01 18.35
N GLU A 198 -23.92 20.13 18.94
CA GLU A 198 -24.14 21.08 20.02
C GLU A 198 -23.04 20.92 21.09
N PRO A 199 -22.44 22.02 21.58
CA PRO A 199 -21.39 21.92 22.58
C PRO A 199 -21.97 21.18 23.78
N VAL A 200 -21.42 20.00 24.08
CA VAL A 200 -21.92 19.15 25.17
C VAL A 200 -21.62 19.85 26.49
N VAL A 201 -22.55 20.70 26.91
CA VAL A 201 -22.62 21.29 28.25
C VAL A 201 -22.90 20.17 29.23
N THR A 202 -21.84 19.46 29.58
CA THR A 202 -21.74 18.72 30.83
C THR A 202 -22.13 19.70 31.95
N PRO A 203 -23.20 19.44 32.71
CA PRO A 203 -23.58 20.31 33.81
C PRO A 203 -22.43 20.34 34.80
N VAL A 204 -21.86 21.52 35.06
CA VAL A 204 -20.88 21.69 36.13
C VAL A 204 -21.61 21.43 37.44
N ALA A 205 -21.41 20.23 37.99
CA ALA A 205 -21.98 19.85 39.27
C ALA A 205 -21.45 20.80 40.36
N SER A 206 -22.37 21.55 40.97
CA SER A 206 -22.06 22.56 41.98
C SER A 206 -21.38 21.95 43.20
N GLU A 207 -20.41 22.67 43.77
CA GLU A 207 -19.68 22.27 44.97
C GLU A 207 -20.63 21.91 46.14
N SER A 208 -20.41 20.77 46.78
CA SER A 208 -21.05 20.42 48.06
C SER A 208 -20.25 19.35 48.82
N GLN A 209 -19.37 19.85 49.69
CA GLN A 209 -18.87 19.25 50.94
C GLN A 209 -18.44 17.77 50.99
N MET A 210 -17.15 17.58 51.29
CA MET A 210 -16.61 16.36 51.90
C MET A 210 -17.18 16.13 53.31
N PRO A 211 -17.21 14.87 53.75
CA PRO A 211 -16.72 14.50 55.07
C PRO A 211 -15.58 13.47 54.98
N ASP A 212 -14.62 13.55 55.90
CA ASP A 212 -13.50 12.59 56.00
C ASP A 212 -13.98 11.18 56.39
N VAL A 213 -13.48 10.15 55.70
CA VAL A 213 -13.48 8.76 56.17
C VAL A 213 -12.12 8.11 55.87
N GLU A 214 -11.65 7.35 56.85
CA GLU A 214 -10.32 6.76 56.95
C GLU A 214 -10.07 5.61 55.94
N ALA A 215 -8.83 5.46 55.47
CA ALA A 215 -8.49 4.57 54.36
C ALA A 215 -7.86 3.22 54.80
N PRO A 216 -8.44 2.07 54.41
CA PRO A 216 -7.77 0.77 54.46
C PRO A 216 -7.15 0.38 53.09
N SER A 217 -5.93 -0.16 53.12
CA SER A 217 -5.18 -0.57 51.92
C SER A 217 -5.56 -1.96 51.41
N VAL A 218 -5.82 -2.12 50.11
CA VAL A 218 -5.92 -3.43 49.40
C VAL A 218 -5.26 -3.34 48.01
N GLU A 219 -4.65 -4.44 47.58
CA GLU A 219 -3.87 -4.61 46.34
C GLU A 219 -4.71 -4.49 45.04
N PRO A 220 -4.11 -4.09 43.90
CA PRO A 220 -4.81 -3.95 42.62
C PRO A 220 -4.91 -5.27 41.83
N VAL A 221 -6.13 -5.76 41.58
CA VAL A 221 -6.42 -6.90 40.69
C VAL A 221 -7.72 -6.68 39.91
N GLY A 222 -7.70 -6.88 38.58
CA GLY A 222 -8.91 -7.16 37.79
C GLY A 222 -9.47 -6.04 36.89
N ASP A 223 -9.23 -6.22 35.58
CA ASP A 223 -10.14 -6.06 34.43
C ASP A 223 -11.20 -4.93 34.37
N TYR A 224 -11.16 -4.19 33.25
CA TYR A 224 -12.23 -3.26 32.84
C TYR A 224 -13.35 -3.99 32.08
N ALA A 225 -14.60 -3.86 32.53
CA ALA A 225 -15.80 -4.28 31.80
C ALA A 225 -16.93 -3.24 31.90
N VAL A 226 -17.39 -2.74 30.75
CA VAL A 226 -18.40 -1.67 30.56
C VAL A 226 -19.03 -1.91 29.17
N ILE A 227 -20.35 -1.95 28.93
CA ILE A 227 -21.57 -1.97 29.77
C ILE A 227 -22.60 -2.86 29.02
N THR A 228 -23.60 -3.42 29.71
CA THR A 228 -24.78 -4.02 29.07
C THR A 228 -26.07 -3.30 29.48
N HIS A 229 -27.04 -3.23 28.56
CA HIS A 229 -28.43 -2.91 28.84
C HIS A 229 -29.35 -3.90 28.11
N SER A 230 -30.36 -4.39 28.82
CA SER A 230 -31.36 -5.35 28.33
C SER A 230 -32.74 -4.94 28.85
N VAL A 231 -33.80 -5.14 28.05
CA VAL A 231 -35.20 -5.06 28.49
C VAL A 231 -36.01 -6.19 27.83
N ASN A 232 -37.01 -6.72 28.55
CA ASN A 232 -37.82 -7.91 28.21
C ASN A 232 -39.00 -7.59 27.25
N GLY A 233 -39.73 -8.54 26.65
CA GLY A 233 -39.63 -10.02 26.61
C GLY A 233 -41.02 -10.73 26.50
N SER A 234 -41.06 -12.08 26.46
CA SER A 234 -42.27 -12.96 26.50
C SER A 234 -43.16 -12.99 25.22
N SER A 235 -43.90 -14.03 24.80
CA SER A 235 -43.87 -15.54 24.86
C SER A 235 -45.01 -16.07 23.89
N HIS A 236 -45.52 -17.33 23.76
CA HIS A 236 -45.41 -18.62 24.46
C HIS A 236 -45.95 -19.82 23.59
N GLY A 237 -45.23 -20.94 23.47
CA GLY A 237 -45.74 -22.29 23.05
C GLY A 237 -46.16 -22.52 21.57
N THR A 238 -46.22 -23.74 20.99
CA THR A 238 -45.80 -25.12 21.40
C THR A 238 -45.58 -26.05 20.17
N ASP A 239 -44.74 -27.08 20.34
CA ASP A 239 -44.61 -28.35 19.58
C ASP A 239 -44.01 -28.39 18.13
N VAL A 240 -43.59 -29.62 17.74
CA VAL A 240 -42.38 -30.04 16.98
C VAL A 240 -42.61 -31.50 16.44
N PRO A 241 -41.91 -32.11 15.42
CA PRO A 241 -40.80 -31.72 14.51
C PRO A 241 -41.27 -31.70 13.00
N ASP A 242 -40.47 -31.78 11.90
CA ASP A 242 -39.09 -32.25 11.69
C ASP A 242 -38.39 -31.73 10.38
N GLU A 243 -37.10 -32.06 10.28
CA GLU A 243 -36.21 -32.15 9.10
C GLU A 243 -35.79 -30.87 8.33
N ALA A 244 -34.78 -30.18 8.86
CA ALA A 244 -33.90 -29.30 8.09
C ALA A 244 -32.47 -29.25 8.64
N ALA A 245 -31.49 -29.83 7.94
CA ALA A 245 -30.08 -29.87 8.35
C ALA A 245 -29.27 -28.69 7.75
N ALA A 246 -29.53 -27.47 8.20
CA ALA A 246 -28.71 -26.29 7.91
C ALA A 246 -28.00 -25.83 9.20
N VAL A 247 -26.67 -25.64 9.14
CA VAL A 247 -25.87 -25.18 10.28
C VAL A 247 -25.32 -23.78 9.96
N SER A 248 -25.72 -22.80 10.77
CA SER A 248 -25.29 -21.40 10.70
C SER A 248 -24.56 -20.98 11.98
N ASP A 249 -24.07 -19.73 12.02
CA ASP A 249 -23.15 -19.19 13.01
C ASP A 249 -23.44 -19.53 14.48
N GLY A 250 -22.42 -20.04 15.16
CA GLY A 250 -22.24 -19.88 16.61
C GLY A 250 -21.25 -18.73 16.89
N PRO A 251 -21.38 -18.01 18.02
CA PRO A 251 -20.58 -16.82 18.28
C PRO A 251 -19.09 -17.14 18.42
N ALA A 252 -18.24 -16.25 17.89
CA ALA A 252 -16.80 -16.43 17.89
C ALA A 252 -16.21 -16.41 19.31
N VAL A 253 -15.79 -17.59 19.80
CA VAL A 253 -15.02 -17.71 21.05
C VAL A 253 -13.70 -16.97 20.89
N VAL A 254 -13.55 -15.86 21.63
CA VAL A 254 -12.27 -15.13 21.73
C VAL A 254 -11.28 -15.98 22.50
N SER A 255 -10.55 -16.84 21.78
CA SER A 255 -9.47 -17.62 22.35
C SER A 255 -8.30 -16.68 22.68
N THR A 256 -8.23 -16.23 23.93
CA THR A 256 -7.11 -15.48 24.52
C THR A 256 -5.88 -16.39 24.66
N ARG A 257 -5.34 -16.83 23.53
CA ARG A 257 -4.16 -17.68 23.47
C ARG A 257 -2.98 -16.84 23.97
N PRO A 258 -2.27 -17.25 25.04
CA PRO A 258 -1.14 -16.49 25.56
C PRO A 258 -0.07 -16.33 24.48
N PRO A 259 0.75 -15.25 24.52
CA PRO A 259 1.75 -14.98 23.50
C PRO A 259 2.70 -16.18 23.37
N GLN A 260 2.65 -16.84 22.22
CA GLN A 260 3.54 -17.95 21.90
C GLN A 260 4.99 -17.49 22.09
N PRO A 261 5.83 -18.22 22.86
CA PRO A 261 7.23 -17.84 23.04
C PRO A 261 7.88 -17.80 21.67
N LYS A 262 8.64 -16.71 21.38
CA LYS A 262 9.33 -16.54 20.10
C LYS A 262 10.17 -17.80 19.84
N ARG A 263 9.74 -18.62 18.87
CA ARG A 263 10.50 -19.79 18.42
C ARG A 263 11.87 -19.28 17.98
N LYS A 264 12.90 -19.58 18.76
CA LYS A 264 14.29 -19.42 18.31
C LYS A 264 14.42 -20.22 17.02
N LEU A 265 14.99 -19.63 15.98
CA LEU A 265 15.40 -20.41 14.82
C LEU A 265 16.43 -21.43 15.31
N PRO A 266 16.39 -22.69 14.83
CA PRO A 266 17.41 -23.67 15.14
C PRO A 266 18.78 -23.16 14.66
N ALA A 267 19.85 -23.62 15.29
CA ALA A 267 21.20 -23.23 14.88
C ALA A 267 21.47 -23.67 13.42
N PRO A 268 22.32 -22.96 12.65
CA PRO A 268 22.62 -23.34 11.27
C PRO A 268 23.11 -24.80 11.12
N SER A 269 23.79 -25.33 12.13
CA SER A 269 24.20 -26.74 12.23
C SER A 269 23.03 -27.72 12.38
N GLU A 270 21.99 -27.38 13.14
CA GLU A 270 20.78 -28.20 13.28
C GLU A 270 19.93 -28.19 12.00
N LEU A 271 19.89 -27.04 11.31
CA LEU A 271 19.24 -26.90 10.01
C LEU A 271 19.96 -27.75 8.94
N ALA A 272 21.29 -27.69 8.89
CA ALA A 272 22.11 -28.54 8.02
C ALA A 272 21.95 -30.05 8.35
N ALA A 273 21.87 -30.41 9.63
CA ALA A 273 21.65 -31.79 10.05
C ALA A 273 20.29 -32.35 9.61
N ARG A 274 19.21 -31.55 9.66
CA ARG A 274 17.88 -31.94 9.15
C ARG A 274 17.87 -32.08 7.64
N LEU A 275 18.43 -31.10 6.92
CA LEU A 275 18.57 -31.16 5.46
C LEU A 275 19.39 -32.39 5.01
N ALA A 276 20.33 -32.87 5.83
CA ALA A 276 21.09 -34.10 5.57
C ALA A 276 20.36 -35.42 5.93
N GLN A 277 19.21 -35.36 6.60
CA GLN A 277 18.34 -36.52 6.88
C GLN A 277 17.13 -36.58 5.95
N GLU A 278 16.60 -35.44 5.52
CA GLU A 278 15.38 -35.33 4.71
C GLU A 278 15.64 -35.36 3.19
N TYR A 279 16.88 -35.10 2.73
CA TYR A 279 17.23 -35.01 1.30
C TYR A 279 18.50 -35.76 0.93
N THR A 280 18.49 -36.38 -0.26
CA THR A 280 19.66 -37.02 -0.87
C THR A 280 20.76 -36.00 -1.20
N THR A 281 21.95 -36.48 -1.57
CA THR A 281 23.05 -35.61 -2.02
C THR A 281 22.72 -34.91 -3.35
N GLU A 282 21.92 -35.53 -4.21
CA GLU A 282 21.54 -34.95 -5.51
C GLU A 282 20.50 -33.84 -5.34
N GLU A 283 19.44 -34.07 -4.55
CA GLU A 283 18.43 -33.05 -4.23
C GLU A 283 19.04 -31.82 -3.53
N ARG A 284 20.02 -32.03 -2.65
CA ARG A 284 20.76 -30.92 -2.00
C ARG A 284 21.59 -30.10 -2.99
N ASN A 285 22.21 -30.74 -3.98
CA ASN A 285 22.95 -30.04 -5.02
C ASN A 285 22.01 -29.27 -5.97
N GLU A 286 20.84 -29.81 -6.26
CA GLU A 286 19.81 -29.14 -7.05
C GLU A 286 19.22 -27.92 -6.32
N LEU A 287 18.97 -28.05 -5.00
CA LEU A 287 18.58 -26.92 -4.14
C LEU A 287 19.65 -25.81 -4.09
N VAL A 288 20.94 -26.16 -4.05
CA VAL A 288 22.03 -25.17 -4.10
C VAL A 288 22.07 -24.45 -5.45
N ARG A 289 21.85 -25.16 -6.58
CA ARG A 289 21.71 -24.52 -7.91
C ARG A 289 20.53 -23.55 -7.97
N LEU A 290 19.37 -23.96 -7.46
CA LEU A 290 18.14 -23.15 -7.45
C LEU A 290 18.22 -21.92 -6.50
N LEU A 291 19.26 -21.83 -5.67
CA LEU A 291 19.57 -20.66 -4.83
C LEU A 291 20.76 -19.83 -5.36
N GLN A 292 21.30 -20.19 -6.53
CA GLN A 292 22.45 -19.54 -7.19
C GLN A 292 22.12 -19.07 -8.63
N ALA A 293 20.82 -19.06 -9.00
CA ALA A 293 20.28 -18.65 -10.29
C ALA A 293 19.14 -17.63 -10.10
#